data_AF-A0A1B9A0F3-F1
#
_entry.id   AF-A0A1B9A0F3-F1
#
_cell.length_a   1.000
_cell.length_b   1.000
_cell.length_c   1.000
_cell.angle_alpha   90.00
_cell.angle_beta   90.00
_cell.angle_gamma   90.00
#
_symmetry.space_group_name_H-M   'P 1'
#
loop_
_entity.id
_entity.type
_entity.pdbx_description
1 polymer ?
#
loop_
_entity_poly.entity_id
_entity_poly.type
_entity_poly.pdbx_seq_one_letter_code
_entity_poly.pdbx_strand_id
1 'polypeptide(L)'
;MIFNIIKLRLIYLICIFIFCSSAAQKVLPLDTLKLKEAKDMLADDYGNLYIYKNKDFSFTKYDSLGKQIGKMMLTVPYKVQSVQNPLNVPLFSENAQEMKFVDQNMNEIQRIDFKQKFGFIRMAYAEDLQQLWLLDDSTKRLIQYNFRNDTTINSFPFDISFEDFMDLLVYESKVYILTKNHIRIYSLKFEKLFEAPVNNGKRFRRENDNILVIANNSILKYVPEKGMTILFEDQDAQIVDKNILSYFEINGNKLYLYSLEKVKKARQQKQLETQLEAIQPPTDKPAESAEEKTNEKGEEIKPQDNTLEKLIQDASEVQTAGV
;
A
#
# COMPACT_ATOMS: atom_id res chain seq x y z
N MET A 1 -41.24 -24.94 -49.35
CA MET A 1 -41.34 -24.48 -47.94
C MET A 1 -40.07 -24.76 -47.14
N ILE A 2 -39.40 -25.92 -47.32
CA ILE A 2 -38.17 -26.30 -46.61
C ILE A 2 -36.97 -25.35 -46.88
N PHE A 3 -36.84 -24.83 -48.10
CA PHE A 3 -35.73 -23.96 -48.50
C PHE A 3 -35.70 -22.60 -47.78
N ASN A 4 -36.85 -22.06 -47.38
CA ASN A 4 -36.94 -20.79 -46.64
C ASN A 4 -36.58 -20.96 -45.16
N ILE A 5 -36.85 -22.13 -44.58
CA ILE A 5 -36.51 -22.43 -43.18
C ILE A 5 -34.98 -22.56 -43.02
N ILE A 6 -34.30 -23.13 -44.01
CA ILE A 6 -32.84 -23.26 -44.03
C ILE A 6 -32.18 -21.87 -44.17
N LYS A 7 -32.70 -21.00 -45.04
CA LYS A 7 -32.20 -19.61 -45.17
C LYS A 7 -32.37 -18.80 -43.87
N LEU A 8 -33.49 -18.94 -43.18
CA LEU A 8 -33.75 -18.20 -41.94
C LEU A 8 -32.85 -18.67 -40.78
N ARG A 9 -32.57 -19.98 -40.69
CA ARG A 9 -31.59 -20.53 -39.72
C ARG A 9 -30.16 -20.10 -40.01
N LEU A 10 -29.78 -20.00 -41.28
CA LEU A 10 -28.43 -19.54 -41.66
C LEU A 10 -28.22 -18.06 -41.30
N ILE A 11 -29.24 -17.22 -41.49
CA ILE A 11 -29.20 -15.81 -41.07
C ILE A 11 -29.06 -15.68 -39.56
N TYR A 12 -29.79 -16.49 -38.78
CA TYR A 12 -29.69 -16.49 -37.32
C TYR A 12 -28.28 -16.88 -36.85
N LEU A 13 -27.67 -17.85 -37.51
CA LEU A 13 -26.31 -18.30 -37.20
C LEU A 13 -25.27 -17.21 -37.50
N ILE A 14 -25.43 -16.49 -38.62
CA ILE A 14 -24.58 -15.34 -38.97
C ILE A 14 -24.74 -14.19 -37.95
N CYS A 15 -25.97 -13.90 -37.50
CA CYS A 15 -26.21 -12.88 -36.48
C CYS A 15 -25.53 -13.21 -35.14
N ILE A 16 -25.49 -14.49 -34.73
CA ILE A 16 -24.80 -14.93 -33.51
C ILE A 16 -23.28 -14.71 -33.62
N PHE A 17 -22.67 -14.98 -34.78
CA PHE A 17 -21.24 -14.74 -34.98
C PHE A 17 -20.85 -13.25 -35.01
N ILE A 18 -21.75 -12.37 -35.47
CA ILE A 18 -21.54 -10.90 -35.48
C ILE A 18 -21.61 -10.33 -34.05
N PHE A 19 -22.49 -10.86 -33.19
CA PHE A 19 -22.54 -10.44 -31.78
C PHE A 19 -21.31 -10.89 -30.97
N CYS A 20 -20.76 -12.08 -31.26
CA CYS A 20 -19.55 -12.57 -30.57
C CYS A 20 -18.27 -11.78 -30.93
N SER A 21 -18.20 -11.16 -32.10
CA SER A 21 -17.05 -10.34 -32.51
C SER A 21 -17.08 -8.91 -31.96
N SER A 22 -18.20 -8.49 -31.36
CA SER A 22 -18.39 -7.15 -30.77
C SER A 22 -17.94 -7.08 -29.30
N ALA A 23 -17.64 -8.22 -28.67
CA ALA A 23 -17.04 -8.30 -27.33
C ALA A 23 -15.50 -8.20 -27.40
N ALA A 24 -14.98 -7.27 -28.21
CA ALA A 24 -13.56 -6.95 -28.19
C ALA A 24 -13.23 -6.32 -26.82
N GLN A 25 -12.61 -7.12 -25.96
CA GLN A 25 -12.03 -6.65 -24.70
C GLN A 25 -11.09 -5.48 -25.04
N LYS A 26 -11.36 -4.28 -24.49
CA LYS A 26 -10.45 -3.15 -24.65
C LYS A 26 -9.09 -3.59 -24.08
N VAL A 27 -8.14 -3.87 -24.97
CA VAL A 27 -6.75 -4.10 -24.59
C VAL A 27 -6.33 -2.85 -23.84
N LEU A 28 -6.08 -2.99 -22.54
CA LEU A 28 -5.55 -1.87 -21.77
C LEU A 28 -4.15 -1.62 -22.36
N PRO A 29 -3.83 -0.39 -22.76
CA PRO A 29 -2.56 -0.12 -23.44
C PRO A 29 -1.33 -0.38 -22.55
N LEU A 30 -1.56 -0.63 -21.26
CA LEU A 30 -0.61 -1.12 -20.26
C LEU A 30 -0.11 -2.57 -20.52
N ASP A 31 -0.77 -3.36 -21.37
CA ASP A 31 -0.29 -4.69 -21.79
C ASP A 31 1.04 -4.63 -22.58
N THR A 32 1.42 -3.44 -23.09
CA THR A 32 2.71 -3.23 -23.76
C THR A 32 3.88 -3.02 -22.79
N LEU A 33 3.58 -2.83 -21.50
CA LEU A 33 4.62 -2.61 -20.49
C LEU A 33 5.48 -3.86 -20.32
N LYS A 34 6.80 -3.69 -20.41
CA LYS A 34 7.77 -4.74 -20.09
C LYS A 34 7.95 -4.84 -18.57
N LEU A 35 6.96 -5.46 -17.91
CA LEU A 35 6.84 -5.54 -16.44
C LEU A 35 7.61 -6.70 -15.82
N LYS A 36 7.92 -7.75 -16.60
CA LYS A 36 8.65 -8.94 -16.11
C LYS A 36 9.97 -8.64 -15.38
N GLU A 37 10.61 -7.50 -15.68
CA GLU A 37 11.88 -7.07 -15.08
C GLU A 37 11.72 -5.91 -14.07
N ALA A 38 10.48 -5.54 -13.73
CA ALA A 38 10.21 -4.49 -12.76
C ALA A 38 10.62 -4.95 -11.36
N LYS A 39 11.50 -4.19 -10.71
CA LYS A 39 11.78 -4.34 -9.27
C LYS A 39 10.82 -3.48 -8.45
N ASP A 40 10.46 -2.32 -8.98
CA ASP A 40 9.51 -1.44 -8.35
C ASP A 40 8.57 -0.77 -9.35
N MET A 41 7.38 -0.44 -8.84
CA MET A 41 6.37 0.36 -9.50
C MET A 41 5.84 1.38 -8.50
N LEU A 42 5.75 2.63 -8.96
CA LEU A 42 5.09 3.70 -8.24
C LEU A 42 4.05 4.39 -9.12
N ALA A 43 2.96 4.86 -8.52
CA ALA A 43 1.91 5.62 -9.20
C ALA A 43 1.77 7.02 -8.57
N ASP A 44 1.78 8.04 -9.43
CA ASP A 44 1.45 9.41 -9.02
C ASP A 44 -0.07 9.66 -9.10
N ASP A 45 -0.51 10.77 -8.53
CA ASP A 45 -1.92 11.16 -8.49
C ASP A 45 -2.44 11.70 -9.84
N TYR A 46 -1.55 11.93 -10.81
CA TYR A 46 -1.90 12.30 -12.19
C TYR A 46 -2.12 11.08 -13.10
N GLY A 47 -1.95 9.87 -12.55
CA GLY A 47 -2.14 8.62 -13.27
C GLY A 47 -0.91 8.17 -14.07
N ASN A 48 0.26 8.78 -13.86
CA ASN A 48 1.50 8.27 -14.43
C ASN A 48 2.05 7.12 -13.57
N LEU A 49 2.71 6.20 -14.27
CA LEU A 49 3.35 5.04 -13.68
C LEU A 49 4.86 5.13 -13.85
N TYR A 50 5.54 4.81 -12.77
CA TYR A 50 6.99 4.85 -12.68
C TYR A 50 7.50 3.46 -12.43
N ILE A 51 8.34 2.94 -13.32
CA ILE A 51 8.87 1.59 -13.23
C ILE A 51 10.38 1.66 -13.06
N TYR A 52 10.86 1.06 -11.98
CA TYR A 52 12.28 0.91 -11.73
C TYR A 52 12.72 -0.54 -12.00
N LYS A 53 13.77 -0.69 -12.81
CA LYS A 53 14.34 -1.99 -13.18
C LYS A 53 15.75 -2.10 -12.61
N ASN A 54 16.00 -3.18 -11.87
CA ASN A 54 17.32 -3.41 -11.27
C ASN A 54 18.36 -3.94 -12.26
N LYS A 55 17.91 -4.49 -13.41
CA LYS A 55 18.79 -5.13 -14.39
C LYS A 55 19.62 -4.11 -15.17
N ASP A 56 19.01 -3.00 -15.55
CA ASP A 56 19.63 -1.93 -16.33
C ASP A 56 19.58 -0.56 -15.63
N PHE A 57 19.19 -0.53 -14.36
CA PHE A 57 18.98 0.67 -13.53
C PHE A 57 18.14 1.74 -14.23
N SER A 58 17.20 1.33 -15.09
CA SER A 58 16.30 2.26 -15.75
C SER A 58 15.16 2.65 -14.83
N PHE A 59 14.90 3.95 -14.78
CA PHE A 59 13.72 4.54 -14.16
C PHE A 59 12.86 5.15 -15.26
N THR A 60 11.74 4.50 -15.57
CA THR A 60 10.92 4.81 -16.75
C THR A 60 9.55 5.30 -16.32
N LYS A 61 9.08 6.40 -16.93
CA LYS A 61 7.76 7.00 -16.69
C LYS A 61 6.83 6.72 -17.87
N TYR A 62 5.63 6.27 -17.56
CA TYR A 62 4.55 5.98 -18.49
C TYR A 62 3.33 6.84 -18.13
N ASP A 63 2.58 7.28 -19.13
CA ASP A 63 1.29 7.94 -18.89
C ASP A 63 0.19 6.92 -18.54
N SER A 64 -1.01 7.41 -18.25
CA SER A 64 -2.17 6.57 -17.94
C SER A 64 -2.60 5.65 -19.08
N LEU A 65 -2.13 5.92 -20.30
CA LEU A 65 -2.35 5.10 -21.48
C LEU A 65 -1.16 4.14 -21.73
N GLY A 66 -0.21 4.01 -20.80
CA GLY A 66 0.94 3.12 -20.95
C GLY A 66 1.97 3.56 -21.99
N LYS A 67 1.86 4.78 -22.53
CA LYS A 67 2.89 5.33 -23.42
C LYS A 67 4.08 5.78 -22.57
N GLN A 68 5.28 5.37 -22.98
CA GLN A 68 6.51 5.86 -22.35
C GLN A 68 6.67 7.36 -22.66
N ILE A 69 6.73 8.18 -21.61
CA ILE A 69 6.87 9.65 -21.71
C ILE A 69 8.20 10.16 -21.12
N GLY A 70 8.95 9.30 -20.42
CA GLY A 70 10.29 9.64 -19.95
C GLY A 70 11.08 8.40 -19.54
N LYS A 71 12.41 8.48 -19.62
CA LYS A 71 13.31 7.42 -19.16
C LYS A 71 14.63 8.02 -18.70
N MET A 72 15.03 7.68 -17.48
CA MET A 72 16.35 7.98 -16.93
C MET A 72 17.15 6.69 -16.79
N MET A 73 18.41 6.72 -17.21
CA MET A 73 19.37 5.63 -17.00
C MET A 73 20.26 6.00 -15.82
N LEU A 74 20.20 5.23 -14.75
CA LEU A 74 21.03 5.45 -13.57
C LEU A 74 22.32 4.61 -13.70
N THR A 75 23.44 5.14 -13.23
CA THR A 75 24.75 4.45 -13.31
C THR A 75 24.96 3.47 -12.15
N VAL A 76 24.18 3.62 -11.08
CA VAL A 76 24.19 2.80 -9.87
C VAL A 76 22.75 2.55 -9.42
N PRO A 77 22.50 1.59 -8.51
CA PRO A 77 21.17 1.40 -7.96
C PRO A 77 20.71 2.61 -7.15
N TYR A 78 19.46 3.03 -7.36
CA TYR A 78 18.76 3.97 -6.48
C TYR A 78 17.47 3.35 -5.97
N LYS A 79 17.07 3.78 -4.77
CA LYS A 79 15.73 3.63 -4.25
C LYS A 79 14.95 4.90 -4.52
N VAL A 80 13.83 4.79 -5.21
CA VAL A 80 12.86 5.89 -5.38
C VAL A 80 12.03 5.96 -4.09
N GLN A 81 12.05 7.11 -3.40
CA GLN A 81 11.32 7.24 -2.13
C GLN A 81 9.83 7.49 -2.35
N SER A 82 9.48 8.43 -3.23
CA SER A 82 8.08 8.75 -3.56
C SER A 82 7.98 9.46 -4.90
N VAL A 83 6.84 9.29 -5.57
CA VAL A 83 6.45 10.03 -6.78
C VAL A 83 5.21 10.89 -6.57
N GLN A 84 4.76 11.04 -5.32
CA GLN A 84 3.57 11.83 -4.98
C GLN A 84 3.71 13.29 -5.42
N ASN A 85 4.92 13.84 -5.32
CA ASN A 85 5.26 15.10 -5.95
C ASN A 85 6.08 14.84 -7.22
N PRO A 86 5.47 14.72 -8.40
CA PRO A 86 6.20 14.42 -9.63
C PRO A 86 7.14 15.55 -10.07
N LEU A 87 7.02 16.76 -9.50
CA LEU A 87 7.93 17.88 -9.79
C LEU A 87 9.27 17.73 -9.05
N ASN A 88 9.32 16.90 -8.01
CA ASN A 88 10.51 16.65 -7.22
C ASN A 88 10.46 15.22 -6.68
N VAL A 89 10.98 14.29 -7.46
CA VAL A 89 11.05 12.86 -7.15
C VAL A 89 12.38 12.56 -6.45
N PRO A 90 12.38 12.25 -5.14
CA PRO A 90 13.58 11.86 -4.39
C PRO A 90 14.06 10.43 -4.72
N LEU A 91 15.34 10.30 -5.06
CA LEU A 91 16.05 9.04 -5.24
C LEU A 91 17.29 9.00 -4.35
N PHE A 92 17.44 7.93 -3.57
CA PHE A 92 18.61 7.72 -2.72
C PHE A 92 19.45 6.55 -3.23
N SER A 93 20.78 6.70 -3.27
CA SER A 93 21.70 5.59 -3.49
C SER A 93 22.60 5.40 -2.28
N GLU A 94 22.41 4.27 -1.58
CA GLU A 94 23.31 3.82 -0.51
C GLU A 94 24.73 3.58 -1.06
N ASN A 95 24.87 2.98 -2.24
CA ASN A 95 26.20 2.67 -2.80
C ASN A 95 26.96 3.93 -3.23
N ALA A 96 26.28 4.88 -3.87
CA ALA A 96 26.91 6.13 -4.28
C ALA A 96 26.95 7.17 -3.15
N GLN A 97 26.31 6.91 -2.01
CA GLN A 97 26.24 7.84 -0.87
C GLN A 97 25.75 9.24 -1.31
N GLU A 98 24.65 9.27 -2.06
CA GLU A 98 24.10 10.52 -2.58
C GLU A 98 22.58 10.47 -2.72
N MET A 99 21.98 11.66 -2.72
CA MET A 99 20.58 11.89 -3.04
C MET A 99 20.46 12.60 -4.39
N LYS A 100 19.51 12.17 -5.22
CA LYS A 100 19.12 12.85 -6.45
C LYS A 100 17.66 13.25 -6.40
N PHE A 101 17.35 14.37 -7.01
CA PHE A 101 15.99 14.83 -7.23
C PHE A 101 15.74 14.99 -8.73
N VAL A 102 14.57 14.52 -9.16
CA VAL A 102 14.21 14.43 -10.57
C VAL A 102 12.87 15.13 -10.81
N ASP A 103 12.76 15.86 -11.92
CA ASP A 103 11.53 16.54 -12.32
C ASP A 103 10.53 15.60 -13.02
N GLN A 104 9.37 16.16 -13.36
CA GLN A 104 8.30 15.43 -14.05
C GLN A 104 8.67 14.90 -15.44
N ASN A 105 9.72 15.47 -16.04
CA ASN A 105 10.24 15.13 -17.36
C ASN A 105 11.40 14.13 -17.27
N MET A 106 11.71 13.62 -16.07
CA MET A 106 12.81 12.70 -15.81
C MET A 106 14.20 13.33 -15.99
N ASN A 107 14.32 14.65 -15.75
CA ASN A 107 15.61 15.34 -15.69
C ASN A 107 16.10 15.44 -14.24
N GLU A 108 17.39 15.26 -14.01
CA GLU A 108 18.01 15.55 -12.71
C GLU A 108 18.00 17.07 -12.47
N ILE A 109 17.36 17.50 -11.38
CA ILE A 109 17.29 18.92 -10.99
C ILE A 109 18.24 19.26 -9.85
N GLN A 110 18.61 18.27 -9.02
CA GLN A 110 19.50 18.47 -7.89
C GLN A 110 20.16 17.17 -7.49
N ARG A 111 21.41 17.28 -7.01
CA ARG A 111 22.19 16.18 -6.44
C ARG A 111 22.87 16.64 -5.16
N ILE A 112 22.89 15.77 -4.16
CA ILE A 112 23.54 16.01 -2.86
C ILE A 112 24.47 14.83 -2.60
N ASP A 113 25.77 15.11 -2.50
CA ASP A 113 26.80 14.12 -2.14
C ASP A 113 26.97 14.08 -0.60
N PHE A 114 27.00 12.88 -0.02
CA PHE A 114 27.18 12.68 1.42
C PHE A 114 28.61 12.31 1.81
N LYS A 115 29.47 11.85 0.88
CA LYS A 115 30.75 11.18 1.18
C LYS A 115 31.72 11.99 2.02
N GLN A 116 31.76 13.30 1.83
CA GLN A 116 32.71 14.17 2.53
C GLN A 116 32.17 14.72 3.85
N LYS A 117 30.87 14.58 4.09
CA LYS A 117 30.17 15.28 5.18
C LYS A 117 29.67 14.36 6.27
N PHE A 118 29.25 13.16 5.90
CA PHE A 118 28.68 12.19 6.82
C PHE A 118 29.48 10.90 6.77
N GLY A 119 29.23 10.00 7.73
CA GLY A 119 29.68 8.63 7.62
C GLY A 119 28.92 7.87 6.52
N PHE A 120 28.78 6.57 6.71
CA PHE A 120 27.98 5.74 5.82
C PHE A 120 26.50 5.95 6.10
N ILE A 121 25.83 6.68 5.20
CA ILE A 121 24.38 6.87 5.23
C ILE A 121 23.71 5.59 4.74
N ARG A 122 22.99 4.93 5.64
CA ARG A 122 22.24 3.70 5.39
C ARG A 122 20.86 3.96 4.80
N MET A 123 20.21 5.02 5.25
CA MET A 123 18.90 5.46 4.76
C MET A 123 18.85 6.98 4.68
N ALA A 124 18.12 7.48 3.70
CA ALA A 124 17.74 8.88 3.62
C ALA A 124 16.23 8.95 3.44
N TYR A 125 15.61 9.98 4.02
CA TYR A 125 14.21 10.33 3.81
C TYR A 125 14.12 11.83 3.53
N ALA A 126 13.53 12.20 2.39
CA ALA A 126 13.25 13.59 2.05
C ALA A 126 11.88 13.99 2.64
N GLU A 127 11.91 14.81 3.68
CA GLU A 127 10.69 15.32 4.33
C GLU A 127 10.02 16.40 3.47
N ASP A 128 10.84 17.31 2.93
CA ASP A 128 10.41 18.42 2.09
C ASP A 128 11.48 18.80 1.05
N LEU A 129 11.35 19.98 0.45
CA LEU A 129 12.25 20.49 -0.59
C LEU A 129 13.56 21.08 -0.04
N GLN A 130 13.84 20.98 1.26
CA GLN A 130 14.99 21.61 1.92
C GLN A 130 15.67 20.73 2.96
N GLN A 131 14.98 19.72 3.48
CA GLN A 131 15.43 18.88 4.59
C GLN A 131 15.44 17.40 4.25
N LEU A 132 16.48 16.73 4.73
CA LEU A 132 16.63 15.28 4.71
C LEU A 132 16.76 14.77 6.15
N TRP A 133 16.19 13.62 6.40
CA TRP A 133 16.56 12.77 7.52
C TRP A 133 17.54 11.72 7.03
N LEU A 134 18.74 11.72 7.59
CA LEU A 134 19.83 10.81 7.22
C LEU A 134 20.12 9.87 8.37
N LEU A 135 20.22 8.59 8.07
CA LEU A 135 20.53 7.55 9.01
C LEU A 135 22.00 7.14 8.82
N ASP A 136 22.87 7.64 9.69
CA ASP A 136 24.31 7.40 9.63
C ASP A 136 24.67 6.17 10.47
N ASP A 137 25.09 5.10 9.78
CA ASP A 137 25.48 3.83 10.39
C ASP A 137 26.87 3.89 11.03
N SER A 138 27.75 4.77 10.54
CA SER A 138 29.10 4.92 11.10
C SER A 138 29.08 5.62 12.45
N THR A 139 28.25 6.65 12.59
CA THR A 139 28.14 7.41 13.84
C THR A 139 26.99 6.95 14.74
N LYS A 140 26.14 6.03 14.25
CA LYS A 140 24.93 5.56 14.92
C LYS A 140 24.01 6.74 15.26
N ARG A 141 23.63 7.53 14.24
CA ARG A 141 22.82 8.75 14.44
C ARG A 141 21.74 8.91 13.40
N LEU A 142 20.62 9.48 13.82
CA LEU A 142 19.63 10.09 12.93
C LEU A 142 19.90 11.58 12.86
N ILE A 143 20.20 12.07 11.66
CA ILE A 143 20.62 13.44 11.40
C ILE A 143 19.50 14.13 10.63
N GLN A 144 19.03 15.27 11.13
CA GLN A 144 18.16 16.17 10.38
C GLN A 144 19.04 17.20 9.69
N TYR A 145 19.03 17.20 8.36
CA TYR A 145 19.98 17.93 7.54
C TYR A 145 19.26 18.88 6.58
N ASN A 146 19.56 20.18 6.66
CA ASN A 146 19.13 21.16 5.68
C ASN A 146 20.15 21.23 4.53
N PHE A 147 19.78 20.68 3.39
CA PHE A 147 20.66 20.60 2.23
C PHE A 147 20.68 21.88 1.38
N ARG A 148 19.78 22.83 1.63
CA ARG A 148 19.80 24.14 0.97
C ARG A 148 20.88 25.04 1.57
N ASN A 149 21.01 25.01 2.89
CA ASN A 149 21.95 25.85 3.63
C ASN A 149 23.19 25.11 4.09
N ASP A 150 23.33 23.83 3.72
CA ASP A 150 24.44 22.97 4.11
C ASP A 150 24.60 22.82 5.65
N THR A 151 23.49 22.74 6.39
CA THR A 151 23.52 22.75 7.88
C THR A 151 22.84 21.54 8.49
N THR A 152 23.48 20.94 9.51
CA THR A 152 22.84 19.95 10.39
C THR A 152 21.95 20.70 11.38
N ILE A 153 20.64 20.45 11.33
CA ILE A 153 19.65 21.06 12.24
C ILE A 153 19.68 20.34 13.58
N ASN A 154 19.50 19.02 13.54
CA ASN A 154 19.45 18.17 14.73
C ASN A 154 20.22 16.88 14.47
N SER A 155 20.65 16.23 15.55
CA SER A 155 21.31 14.95 15.47
C SER A 155 21.04 14.13 16.72
N PHE A 156 20.36 13.00 16.57
CA PHE A 156 19.90 12.15 17.66
C PHE A 156 20.73 10.85 17.69
N PRO A 157 21.23 10.40 18.85
CA PRO A 157 21.88 9.10 18.98
C PRO A 157 20.91 7.98 18.60
N PHE A 158 21.31 7.06 17.74
CA PHE A 158 20.47 5.97 17.26
C PHE A 158 21.23 4.66 17.24
N ASP A 159 21.18 3.97 18.38
CA ASP A 159 21.95 2.75 18.62
C ASP A 159 21.07 1.50 18.47
N ILE A 160 20.61 1.24 17.24
CA ILE A 160 20.00 -0.04 16.89
C ILE A 160 20.68 -0.64 15.65
N SER A 161 20.59 -1.96 15.50
CA SER A 161 21.06 -2.62 14.28
C SER A 161 20.27 -2.17 13.06
N PHE A 162 20.97 -1.82 11.99
CA PHE A 162 20.40 -1.38 10.72
C PHE A 162 20.25 -2.51 9.68
N GLU A 163 20.35 -3.76 10.14
CA GLU A 163 20.16 -4.92 9.29
C GLU A 163 18.72 -4.96 8.76
N ASP A 164 18.60 -5.29 7.47
CA ASP A 164 17.32 -5.46 6.77
C ASP A 164 16.37 -4.26 6.76
N PHE A 165 16.88 -3.04 6.95
CA PHE A 165 16.07 -1.84 6.78
C PHE A 165 15.65 -1.71 5.32
N MET A 166 14.33 -1.66 5.12
CA MET A 166 13.71 -1.48 3.82
C MET A 166 13.37 -0.02 3.60
N ASP A 167 12.88 0.71 4.61
CA ASP A 167 12.54 2.14 4.47
C ASP A 167 12.57 2.93 5.78
N LEU A 168 12.67 4.26 5.63
CA LEU A 168 12.64 5.25 6.70
C LEU A 168 11.60 6.33 6.38
N LEU A 169 10.82 6.71 7.38
CA LEU A 169 9.94 7.88 7.32
C LEU A 169 10.04 8.60 8.66
N VAL A 170 10.09 9.94 8.64
CA VAL A 170 9.98 10.75 9.85
C VAL A 170 8.77 11.66 9.72
N TYR A 171 7.88 11.61 10.70
CA TYR A 171 6.66 12.42 10.71
C TYR A 171 6.18 12.65 12.14
N GLU A 172 5.76 13.88 12.47
CA GLU A 172 5.28 14.25 13.82
C GLU A 172 6.21 13.79 14.95
N SER A 173 7.52 14.04 14.81
CA SER A 173 8.53 13.65 15.80
C SER A 173 8.58 12.13 16.10
N LYS A 174 8.07 11.30 15.19
CA LYS A 174 8.18 9.84 15.22
C LYS A 174 9.04 9.36 14.08
N VAL A 175 9.84 8.35 14.35
CA VAL A 175 10.72 7.67 13.40
C VAL A 175 10.09 6.33 13.06
N TYR A 176 9.66 6.17 11.82
CA TYR A 176 9.07 4.96 11.29
C TYR A 176 10.13 4.19 10.52
N ILE A 177 10.29 2.92 10.86
CA ILE A 177 11.27 2.03 10.27
C ILE A 177 10.55 0.81 9.74
N LEU A 178 10.79 0.53 8.47
CA LEU A 178 10.26 -0.66 7.81
C LEU A 178 11.40 -1.63 7.59
N THR A 179 11.20 -2.88 7.96
CA THR A 179 11.98 -4.02 7.50
C THR A 179 11.11 -4.90 6.62
N LYS A 180 11.66 -5.99 6.07
CA LYS A 180 10.84 -6.97 5.34
C LYS A 180 9.73 -7.55 6.21
N ASN A 181 9.97 -7.69 7.51
CA ASN A 181 9.14 -8.50 8.39
C ASN A 181 8.38 -7.69 9.45
N HIS A 182 8.75 -6.43 9.68
CA HIS A 182 8.21 -5.61 10.76
C HIS A 182 8.16 -4.14 10.38
N ILE A 183 7.13 -3.46 10.88
CA ILE A 183 7.13 -2.01 11.09
C ILE A 183 7.48 -1.74 12.55
N ARG A 184 8.33 -0.74 12.77
CA ARG A 184 8.68 -0.23 14.10
C ARG A 184 8.56 1.29 14.11
N ILE A 185 8.03 1.83 15.20
CA ILE A 185 7.85 3.26 15.38
C ILE A 185 8.55 3.65 16.68
N TYR A 186 9.35 4.69 16.61
CA TYR A 186 10.13 5.21 17.72
C TYR A 186 9.88 6.69 17.94
N SER A 187 10.14 7.19 19.15
CA SER A 187 10.32 8.63 19.38
C SER A 187 11.68 9.10 18.80
N LEU A 188 11.91 10.41 18.69
CA LEU A 188 13.24 10.96 18.33
C LEU A 188 14.33 10.63 19.37
N LYS A 189 13.94 10.22 20.58
CA LYS A 189 14.85 9.70 21.62
C LYS A 189 15.02 8.18 21.52
N PHE A 190 14.41 7.56 20.52
CA PHE A 190 14.46 6.13 20.22
C PHE A 190 13.86 5.19 21.26
N GLU A 191 12.87 5.70 21.99
CA GLU A 191 11.96 4.85 22.74
C GLU A 191 11.00 4.18 21.76
N LYS A 192 10.89 2.85 21.82
CA LYS A 192 9.97 2.09 20.97
C LYS A 192 8.52 2.38 21.36
N LEU A 193 7.77 2.96 20.44
CA LEU A 193 6.35 3.33 20.61
C LEU A 193 5.40 2.24 20.09
N PHE A 194 5.80 1.55 19.02
CA PHE A 194 4.98 0.54 18.37
C PHE A 194 5.83 -0.45 17.58
N GLU A 195 5.36 -1.69 17.49
CA GLU A 195 5.93 -2.72 16.63
C GLU A 195 4.82 -3.67 16.17
N ALA A 196 4.81 -4.01 14.89
CA ALA A 196 3.90 -5.00 14.33
C ALA A 196 4.56 -5.77 13.19
N PRO A 197 4.18 -7.04 12.99
CA PRO A 197 4.66 -7.80 11.84
C PRO A 197 4.09 -7.23 10.54
N VAL A 198 4.88 -7.31 9.47
CA VAL A 198 4.52 -7.00 8.09
C VAL A 198 5.12 -8.10 7.22
N ASN A 199 4.43 -8.53 6.18
CA ASN A 199 4.98 -9.54 5.29
C ASN A 199 5.54 -8.87 4.02
N ASN A 200 6.85 -9.00 3.78
CA ASN A 200 7.56 -8.39 2.64
C ASN A 200 7.34 -6.87 2.51
N GLY A 201 7.58 -6.12 3.59
CA GLY A 201 7.56 -4.66 3.59
C GLY A 201 8.55 -4.06 2.60
N LYS A 202 8.12 -3.03 1.84
CA LYS A 202 8.91 -2.42 0.77
C LYS A 202 9.17 -0.92 0.98
N ARG A 203 8.10 -0.16 1.22
CA ARG A 203 8.19 1.29 1.45
C ARG A 203 7.05 1.82 2.29
N PHE A 204 7.26 2.99 2.89
CA PHE A 204 6.20 3.82 3.42
C PHE A 204 5.59 4.69 2.33
N ARG A 205 4.33 5.07 2.51
CA ARG A 205 3.66 6.13 1.77
C ARG A 205 2.89 6.99 2.76
N ARG A 206 3.17 8.29 2.79
CA ARG A 206 2.45 9.24 3.64
C ARG A 206 1.34 9.92 2.84
N GLU A 207 0.12 9.88 3.33
CA GLU A 207 -1.03 10.58 2.74
C GLU A 207 -1.69 11.45 3.79
N ASN A 208 -1.26 12.71 3.85
CA ASN A 208 -1.53 13.60 4.97
C ASN A 208 -1.11 12.89 6.26
N ASP A 209 -2.01 12.73 7.22
CA ASP A 209 -1.71 12.09 8.50
C ASP A 209 -1.70 10.55 8.44
N ASN A 210 -2.04 9.97 7.29
CA ASN A 210 -2.06 8.52 7.14
C ASN A 210 -0.68 8.00 6.76
N ILE A 211 -0.15 7.07 7.57
CA ILE A 211 1.04 6.32 7.24
C ILE A 211 0.62 4.96 6.68
N LEU A 212 0.98 4.72 5.43
CA LEU A 212 0.74 3.47 4.74
C LEU A 212 2.04 2.69 4.60
N VAL A 213 1.93 1.37 4.68
CA VAL A 213 3.00 0.43 4.37
C VAL A 213 2.64 -0.27 3.07
N ILE A 214 3.48 -0.08 2.07
CA ILE A 214 3.41 -0.83 0.82
C ILE A 214 4.31 -2.05 0.99
N ALA A 215 3.70 -3.23 0.95
CA ALA A 215 4.38 -4.50 0.87
C ALA A 215 4.42 -4.99 -0.60
N ASN A 216 4.93 -6.19 -0.86
CA ASN A 216 4.91 -6.75 -2.21
C ASN A 216 3.49 -6.93 -2.75
N ASN A 217 2.57 -7.40 -1.91
CA ASN A 217 1.27 -7.91 -2.32
C ASN A 217 0.10 -7.31 -1.50
N SER A 218 0.41 -6.38 -0.59
CA SER A 218 -0.59 -5.75 0.27
C SER A 218 -0.24 -4.30 0.59
N ILE A 219 -1.27 -3.54 0.96
CA ILE A 219 -1.16 -2.16 1.44
C ILE A 219 -1.83 -2.11 2.80
N LEU A 220 -1.06 -1.76 3.81
CA LEU A 220 -1.54 -1.63 5.18
C LEU A 220 -1.54 -0.16 5.60
N LYS A 221 -2.45 0.21 6.49
CA LYS A 221 -2.50 1.52 7.15
C LYS A 221 -2.16 1.35 8.62
N TYR A 222 -1.25 2.16 9.12
CA TYR A 222 -1.07 2.33 10.55
C TYR A 222 -2.17 3.24 11.10
N VAL A 223 -2.86 2.78 12.14
CA VAL A 223 -3.84 3.54 12.90
C VAL A 223 -3.40 3.54 14.35
N PRO A 224 -3.13 4.72 14.95
CA PRO A 224 -2.80 4.80 16.38
C PRO A 224 -3.82 4.04 17.23
N GLU A 225 -3.33 3.33 18.25
CA GLU A 225 -4.10 2.48 19.18
C GLU A 225 -4.76 1.23 18.57
N LYS A 226 -5.14 1.25 17.28
CA LYS A 226 -5.72 0.10 16.57
C LYS A 226 -4.69 -0.80 15.90
N GLY A 227 -3.47 -0.31 15.67
CA GLY A 227 -2.40 -1.04 15.01
C GLY A 227 -2.49 -1.00 13.47
N MET A 228 -2.18 -2.12 12.81
CA MET A 228 -2.14 -2.21 11.35
C MET A 228 -3.48 -2.69 10.78
N THR A 229 -4.03 -1.95 9.82
CA THR A 229 -5.26 -2.32 9.10
C THR A 229 -4.95 -2.57 7.63
N ILE A 230 -5.35 -3.71 7.09
CA ILE A 230 -5.18 -4.03 5.67
C ILE A 230 -6.17 -3.20 4.84
N LEU A 231 -5.65 -2.43 3.88
CA LEU A 231 -6.47 -1.65 2.93
C LEU A 231 -6.68 -2.40 1.62
N PHE A 232 -5.66 -3.10 1.14
CA PHE A 232 -5.65 -3.87 -0.09
C PHE A 232 -4.72 -5.08 0.09
N GLU A 233 -5.10 -6.22 -0.47
CA GLU A 233 -4.30 -7.43 -0.47
C GLU A 233 -4.72 -8.29 -1.67
N ASP A 234 -3.73 -8.80 -2.38
CA ASP A 234 -3.88 -9.83 -3.40
C ASP A 234 -2.70 -10.79 -3.25
N GLN A 235 -2.96 -12.09 -3.04
CA GLN A 235 -1.90 -13.06 -2.77
C GLN A 235 -1.03 -13.38 -3.99
N ASP A 236 -1.56 -13.18 -5.19
CA ASP A 236 -0.88 -13.47 -6.45
C ASP A 236 -0.13 -12.23 -6.98
N ALA A 237 -0.38 -11.06 -6.41
CA ALA A 237 0.31 -9.82 -6.77
C ALA A 237 1.81 -9.87 -6.41
N GLN A 238 2.65 -9.48 -7.37
CA GLN A 238 4.10 -9.38 -7.21
C GLN A 238 4.54 -8.01 -6.71
N ILE A 239 3.88 -6.97 -7.19
CA ILE A 239 4.10 -5.57 -6.78
C ILE A 239 2.75 -4.92 -6.65
N VAL A 240 2.51 -4.21 -5.55
CA VAL A 240 1.35 -3.34 -5.40
C VAL A 240 1.79 -1.89 -5.19
N ASP A 241 0.94 -0.97 -5.61
CA ASP A 241 1.01 0.43 -5.19
C ASP A 241 -0.40 1.05 -5.22
N LYS A 242 -0.48 2.33 -4.89
CA LYS A 242 -1.72 3.10 -5.02
C LYS A 242 -1.44 4.52 -5.47
N ASN A 243 -2.50 5.19 -5.90
CA ASN A 243 -2.58 6.64 -5.88
C ASN A 243 -3.87 7.07 -5.17
N ILE A 244 -4.24 8.36 -5.25
CA ILE A 244 -5.46 8.87 -4.63
C ILE A 244 -6.76 8.29 -5.24
N LEU A 245 -6.71 7.72 -6.44
CA LEU A 245 -7.88 7.23 -7.17
C LEU A 245 -7.99 5.71 -7.23
N SER A 246 -6.87 4.98 -7.20
CA SER A 246 -6.83 3.55 -7.47
C SER A 246 -5.73 2.80 -6.73
N TYR A 247 -5.93 1.49 -6.55
CA TYR A 247 -4.86 0.53 -6.30
C TYR A 247 -4.34 -0.03 -7.61
N PHE A 248 -3.06 -0.33 -7.65
CA PHE A 248 -2.36 -0.91 -8.79
C PHE A 248 -1.67 -2.19 -8.34
N GLU A 249 -1.70 -3.21 -9.17
CA GLU A 249 -0.92 -4.42 -8.96
C GLU A 249 -0.25 -4.89 -10.25
N ILE A 250 0.93 -5.45 -10.13
CA ILE A 250 1.57 -6.22 -11.17
C ILE A 250 1.48 -7.68 -10.78
N ASN A 251 0.86 -8.48 -11.64
CA ASN A 251 0.87 -9.94 -11.55
C ASN A 251 1.37 -10.50 -12.89
N GLY A 252 2.52 -11.19 -12.84
CA GLY A 252 3.23 -11.67 -14.03
C GLY A 252 3.72 -10.51 -14.90
N ASN A 253 3.14 -10.35 -16.10
CA ASN A 253 3.46 -9.24 -17.00
C ASN A 253 2.25 -8.32 -17.26
N LYS A 254 1.27 -8.33 -16.37
CA LYS A 254 0.06 -7.54 -16.49
C LYS A 254 -0.05 -6.57 -15.32
N LEU A 255 -0.59 -5.40 -15.62
CA LEU A 255 -0.91 -4.37 -14.64
C LEU A 255 -2.43 -4.30 -14.49
N TYR A 256 -2.92 -4.45 -13.27
CA TYR A 256 -4.34 -4.32 -12.95
C TYR A 256 -4.57 -3.04 -12.14
N LEU A 257 -5.75 -2.46 -12.34
CA LEU A 257 -6.16 -1.19 -11.75
C LEU A 257 -7.51 -1.35 -11.05
N TYR A 258 -7.55 -1.05 -9.76
CA TYR A 258 -8.75 -1.10 -8.94
C TYR A 258 -9.15 0.31 -8.49
N SER A 259 -10.20 0.86 -9.10
CA SER A 259 -10.75 2.16 -8.69
C SER A 259 -11.25 2.12 -7.25
N LEU A 260 -10.79 3.05 -6.41
CA LEU A 260 -11.15 3.13 -5.00
C LEU A 260 -12.64 3.34 -4.78
N GLU A 261 -13.31 4.10 -5.66
CA GLU A 261 -14.75 4.30 -5.59
C GLU A 261 -15.52 2.99 -5.79
N LYS A 262 -15.11 2.20 -6.79
CA LYS A 262 -15.73 0.90 -7.08
C LYS A 262 -15.47 -0.10 -5.96
N VAL A 263 -14.26 -0.10 -5.40
CA VAL A 263 -13.91 -0.95 -4.26
C VAL A 263 -14.72 -0.58 -3.02
N LYS A 264 -14.90 0.72 -2.73
CA LYS A 264 -15.75 1.19 -1.62
C LYS A 264 -17.21 0.76 -1.80
N LYS A 265 -17.78 0.94 -3.00
CA LYS A 265 -19.16 0.53 -3.32
C LYS A 265 -19.35 -0.98 -3.19
N ALA A 266 -18.42 -1.78 -3.71
CA ALA A 266 -18.46 -3.23 -3.59
C ALA A 266 -18.36 -3.71 -2.13
N ARG A 267 -17.52 -3.08 -1.30
CA ARG A 267 -17.44 -3.39 0.13
C ARG A 267 -18.74 -3.05 0.87
N GLN A 268 -19.36 -1.92 0.55
CA GLN A 268 -20.63 -1.51 1.13
C GLN A 268 -21.78 -2.46 0.74
N GLN A 269 -21.82 -2.89 -0.53
CA GLN A 269 -22.79 -3.89 -1.00
C GLN A 269 -22.59 -5.24 -0.31
N LYS A 270 -21.35 -5.73 -0.20
CA LYS A 270 -21.06 -6.99 0.49
C LYS A 270 -21.42 -6.94 1.98
N GLN A 271 -21.21 -5.80 2.65
CA GLN A 271 -21.65 -5.59 4.03
C GLN A 271 -23.18 -5.57 4.16
N LEU A 272 -23.89 -5.03 3.18
CA LEU A 272 -25.35 -5.03 3.15
C LEU A 272 -25.92 -6.43 2.89
N GLU A 273 -25.30 -7.20 2.00
CA GLU A 273 -25.66 -8.60 1.70
C GLU A 273 -25.44 -9.51 2.91
N THR A 274 -24.30 -9.38 3.62
CA THR A 274 -24.05 -10.13 4.86
C THR A 274 -25.01 -9.78 5.99
N GLN A 275 -25.52 -8.54 6.04
CA GLN A 275 -26.58 -8.16 6.99
C GLN A 275 -27.96 -8.70 6.59
N LEU A 276 -28.24 -8.81 5.30
CA LEU A 276 -29.50 -9.37 4.78
C LEU A 276 -29.57 -10.91 4.90
N GLU A 277 -28.44 -11.60 4.75
CA GLU A 277 -28.35 -13.06 5.00
C GLU A 277 -28.51 -13.41 6.48
N ALA A 278 -28.08 -12.53 7.41
CA ALA A 278 -28.27 -12.72 8.84
C ALA A 278 -29.74 -12.54 9.33
N ILE A 279 -30.63 -12.03 8.46
CA ILE A 279 -32.05 -11.78 8.77
C ILE A 279 -32.97 -12.91 8.24
N GLN A 280 -32.46 -13.87 7.45
CA GLN A 280 -33.29 -14.98 6.96
C GLN A 280 -33.33 -16.14 7.98
N PRO A 281 -34.52 -16.58 8.44
CA PRO A 281 -34.64 -17.71 9.34
C PRO A 281 -34.37 -19.04 8.60
N PRO A 282 -33.87 -20.08 9.31
CA PRO A 282 -33.53 -21.36 8.70
C PRO A 282 -34.79 -22.07 8.19
N THR A 283 -34.82 -22.39 6.90
CA THR A 283 -35.85 -23.26 6.30
C THR A 283 -35.62 -24.70 6.75
N ASP A 284 -36.58 -25.23 7.50
CA ASP A 284 -36.66 -26.61 7.97
C ASP A 284 -36.62 -27.63 6.81
N LYS A 285 -35.77 -28.65 6.96
CA LYS A 285 -35.98 -29.97 6.36
C LYS A 285 -35.92 -31.02 7.48
N PRO A 286 -36.83 -32.01 7.51
CA PRO A 286 -36.90 -32.98 8.61
C PRO A 286 -35.75 -33.98 8.53
N ALA A 287 -35.14 -34.26 9.69
CA ALA A 287 -34.18 -35.34 9.88
C ALA A 287 -34.91 -36.63 10.27
N GLU A 288 -34.60 -37.74 9.60
CA GLU A 288 -34.99 -39.08 9.99
C GLU A 288 -33.80 -39.77 10.70
N SER A 289 -34.01 -40.02 12.00
CA SER A 289 -33.46 -41.07 12.87
C SER A 289 -31.99 -41.49 12.78
N ALA A 290 -31.27 -41.27 13.89
CA ALA A 290 -30.33 -42.24 14.45
C ALA A 290 -30.41 -42.20 15.99
N GLU A 291 -30.97 -43.25 16.58
CA GLU A 291 -30.86 -43.58 18.00
C GLU A 291 -29.51 -44.29 18.26
N GLU A 292 -28.74 -43.86 19.26
CA GLU A 292 -28.58 -44.63 20.52
C GLU A 292 -27.59 -43.97 21.50
N LYS A 293 -28.16 -43.60 22.66
CA LYS A 293 -27.73 -43.93 24.04
C LYS A 293 -26.49 -43.29 24.70
N THR A 294 -26.85 -42.40 25.66
CA THR A 294 -26.49 -42.35 27.10
C THR A 294 -25.03 -42.12 27.51
N ASN A 295 -24.76 -41.07 28.30
CA ASN A 295 -25.02 -41.11 29.75
C ASN A 295 -24.94 -39.72 30.45
N GLU A 296 -25.65 -39.63 31.57
CA GLU A 296 -26.04 -38.46 32.36
C GLU A 296 -24.99 -37.96 33.38
N LYS A 297 -25.09 -36.65 33.71
CA LYS A 297 -25.13 -35.98 35.05
C LYS A 297 -24.66 -34.53 34.86
N GLY A 298 -25.51 -33.49 34.97
CA GLY A 298 -26.19 -33.00 36.18
C GLY A 298 -25.20 -32.11 36.95
N GLU A 299 -25.38 -30.82 37.23
CA GLU A 299 -26.57 -29.97 37.40
C GLU A 299 -26.19 -28.46 37.34
N GLU A 300 -27.22 -27.68 36.99
CA GLU A 300 -27.61 -26.34 37.44
C GLU A 300 -26.79 -25.06 37.19
N ILE A 301 -27.48 -24.22 36.40
CA ILE A 301 -27.32 -22.81 36.11
C ILE A 301 -27.92 -21.97 37.24
N LYS A 302 -27.26 -20.88 37.62
CA LYS A 302 -27.92 -19.64 38.09
C LYS A 302 -27.36 -18.44 37.33
N PRO A 303 -28.21 -17.46 36.97
CA PRO A 303 -27.85 -16.35 36.10
C PRO A 303 -27.15 -15.25 36.91
N GLN A 304 -26.11 -14.64 36.35
CA GLN A 304 -25.56 -13.38 36.86
C GLN A 304 -25.63 -12.30 35.78
N ASP A 305 -26.70 -11.54 35.91
CA ASP A 305 -26.85 -10.09 35.85
C ASP A 305 -25.99 -9.22 34.91
N ASN A 306 -26.74 -8.38 34.20
CA ASN A 306 -26.38 -7.31 33.30
C ASN A 306 -25.45 -6.26 33.94
N THR A 307 -24.14 -6.38 33.70
CA THR A 307 -23.15 -5.36 34.08
C THR A 307 -22.92 -4.29 32.99
N LEU A 308 -23.47 -4.47 31.79
CA LEU A 308 -23.30 -3.53 30.66
C LEU A 308 -24.37 -2.43 30.60
N GLU A 309 -25.60 -2.70 31.04
CA GLU A 309 -26.68 -1.69 31.04
C GLU A 309 -26.48 -0.64 32.13
N LYS A 310 -25.84 -1.00 33.24
CA LYS A 310 -25.55 -0.08 34.35
C LYS A 310 -24.44 0.94 34.01
N LEU A 311 -23.48 0.57 33.17
CA LEU A 311 -22.38 1.46 32.76
C LEU A 311 -22.80 2.50 31.69
N ILE A 312 -23.88 2.23 30.96
CA ILE A 312 -24.39 3.16 29.92
C ILE A 312 -25.27 4.24 30.55
N GLN A 313 -25.92 3.93 31.69
CA GLN A 313 -26.81 4.87 32.38
C GLN A 313 -26.02 5.90 33.22
N ASP A 314 -24.93 5.49 33.86
CA ASP A 314 -24.08 6.39 34.67
C ASP A 314 -23.28 7.41 33.83
N ALA A 315 -23.09 7.17 32.53
CA ALA A 315 -22.41 8.12 31.64
C ALA A 315 -23.33 9.24 31.11
N SER A 316 -24.65 9.05 31.14
CA SER A 316 -25.62 10.03 30.61
C SER A 316 -26.09 11.05 31.66
N GLU A 317 -25.99 10.74 32.96
CA GLU A 317 -26.39 11.68 34.03
C GLU A 317 -25.31 12.72 34.37
N VAL A 318 -24.05 12.51 33.96
CA VAL A 318 -22.95 13.46 34.23
C VAL A 318 -22.91 14.64 33.24
N GLN A 319 -23.64 14.59 32.12
CA GLN A 319 -23.70 15.68 31.14
C GLN A 319 -24.91 16.62 31.29
N THR A 320 -25.77 16.42 32.29
CA THR A 320 -26.93 17.31 32.56
C THR A 320 -26.84 18.09 33.87
N ALA A 321 -25.72 17.98 34.60
CA ALA A 321 -25.43 18.79 35.79
C ALA A 321 -24.07 19.51 35.62
N GLY A 322 -24.08 20.62 34.87
CA GLY A 322 -22.92 21.49 34.70
C GLY A 322 -23.28 22.80 34.01
N VAL A 323 -23.79 23.74 34.79
CA VAL A 323 -23.75 25.19 34.54
C VAL A 323 -22.41 25.72 35.02
#